data_AF-A0A1N6IRC5-F1
#
_entry.id   AF-A0A1N6IRC5-F1
#
_cell.length_a   1.000
_cell.length_b   1.000
_cell.length_c   1.000
_cell.angle_alpha   90.00
_cell.angle_beta   90.00
_cell.angle_gamma   90.00
#
_symmetry.space_group_name_H-M   'P 1'
#
loop_
_entity.id
_entity.type
_entity.pdbx_description
1 polymer ?
#
loop_
_entity_poly.entity_id
_entity_poly.type
_entity_poly.pdbx_seq_one_letter_code
_entity_poly.pdbx_strand_id
1 'polypeptide(L)'
;MTRAFVALLVVFTTFAYADNESTSKSERLITQKNEVICKSTFSQEMISKQMTFSNQTNQQTIRRIAERKIAAARKTFADTGSYCDAAHVLMTFEPESLSGKDGDAQFRE
;
A
#
# COMPACT_ATOMS: atom_id res chain seq x y z
N MET A 1 -58.18 -14.01 -24.87
CA MET A 1 -58.43 -14.00 -23.42
C MET A 1 -57.52 -15.02 -22.75
N THR A 2 -56.47 -14.57 -22.06
CA THR A 2 -55.66 -15.36 -21.09
C THR A 2 -54.83 -14.35 -20.28
N ARG A 3 -55.34 -13.92 -19.14
CA ARG A 3 -54.98 -14.35 -17.77
C ARG A 3 -53.67 -13.72 -17.27
N ALA A 4 -53.85 -12.64 -16.52
CA ALA A 4 -52.86 -12.05 -15.63
C ALA A 4 -52.44 -13.05 -14.53
N PHE A 5 -51.16 -13.01 -14.14
CA PHE A 5 -50.71 -13.48 -12.83
C PHE A 5 -49.77 -12.45 -12.21
N VAL A 6 -50.00 -12.25 -10.92
CA VAL A 6 -49.64 -11.13 -10.06
C VAL A 6 -48.35 -11.43 -9.29
N ALA A 7 -47.55 -10.38 -9.12
CA ALA A 7 -46.62 -10.04 -8.05
C ALA A 7 -45.55 -11.03 -7.55
N LEU A 8 -44.32 -10.52 -7.45
CA LEU A 8 -43.50 -10.72 -6.25
C LEU A 8 -42.61 -9.49 -6.02
N LEU A 9 -43.08 -8.58 -5.15
CA LEU A 9 -42.25 -7.57 -4.48
C LEU A 9 -41.57 -8.26 -3.30
N VAL A 10 -40.24 -8.37 -3.32
CA VAL A 10 -39.46 -8.70 -2.12
C VAL A 10 -38.63 -7.48 -1.74
N VAL A 11 -38.99 -6.96 -0.57
CA VAL A 11 -38.50 -5.77 0.10
C VAL A 11 -37.03 -5.97 0.51
N PHE A 12 -36.15 -5.08 0.05
CA PHE A 12 -34.77 -5.03 0.56
C PHE A 12 -34.77 -4.43 1.96
N THR A 13 -34.35 -5.29 2.88
CA THR A 13 -33.98 -5.12 4.29
C THR A 13 -33.48 -3.74 4.70
N THR A 14 -34.06 -3.25 5.79
CA THR A 14 -33.65 -2.08 6.57
C THR A 14 -32.23 -2.22 7.13
N PHE A 15 -31.39 -1.20 6.93
CA PHE A 15 -30.09 -1.06 7.58
C PHE A 15 -30.28 -0.62 9.03
N ALA A 16 -29.80 -1.42 9.99
CA ALA A 16 -29.69 -1.02 11.39
C ALA A 16 -28.50 -0.04 11.54
N TYR A 17 -28.77 1.20 11.93
CA TYR A 17 -27.75 2.14 12.40
C TYR A 17 -27.41 1.82 13.86
N ALA A 18 -26.12 1.61 14.14
CA ALA A 18 -25.58 1.35 15.48
C ALA A 18 -25.53 2.65 16.32
N ASP A 19 -25.88 2.55 17.59
CA ASP A 19 -25.83 3.64 18.56
C ASP A 19 -24.42 3.78 19.19
N ASN A 20 -24.06 5.01 19.53
CA ASN A 20 -22.69 5.49 19.75
C ASN A 20 -22.22 5.22 21.20
N GLU A 21 -21.17 4.42 21.35
CA GLU A 21 -20.42 4.35 22.62
C GLU A 21 -19.41 5.50 22.69
N SER A 22 -19.62 6.36 23.69
CA SER A 22 -18.89 7.59 23.96
C SER A 22 -17.68 7.32 24.87
N THR A 23 -16.50 7.13 24.27
CA THR A 23 -15.24 7.17 25.01
C THR A 23 -14.36 8.33 24.56
N SER A 24 -14.35 9.38 25.39
CA SER A 24 -13.28 10.34 25.68
C SER A 24 -12.34 10.74 24.54
N LYS A 25 -12.69 11.83 23.85
CA LYS A 25 -11.96 12.42 22.71
C LYS A 25 -10.90 13.45 23.14
N SER A 26 -10.24 13.29 24.29
CA SER A 26 -9.35 14.34 24.82
C SER A 26 -8.00 13.83 25.33
N GLU A 27 -7.39 12.87 24.62
CA GLU A 27 -5.95 12.64 24.71
C GLU A 27 -5.33 12.67 23.31
N ARG A 28 -4.64 13.78 23.06
CA ARG A 28 -3.84 14.09 21.88
C ARG A 28 -2.65 13.14 21.79
N LEU A 29 -2.73 12.18 20.87
CA LEU A 29 -1.58 11.57 20.20
C LEU A 29 -1.86 11.59 18.70
N ILE A 30 -1.39 12.63 18.02
CA ILE A 30 -1.16 12.56 16.56
C ILE A 30 0.02 11.57 16.40
N THR A 31 -0.05 10.38 15.82
CA THR A 31 -0.95 9.76 14.84
C THR A 31 -1.10 8.27 15.16
N GLN A 32 -2.33 7.77 15.35
CA GLN A 32 -2.55 6.32 15.28
C GLN A 32 -2.24 5.89 13.83
N LYS A 33 -1.25 5.00 13.64
CA LYS A 33 -0.90 4.44 12.33
C LYS A 33 -2.19 3.93 11.65
N ASN A 34 -2.63 4.62 10.60
CA ASN A 34 -3.82 4.23 9.86
C ASN A 34 -3.41 3.38 8.67
N GLU A 35 -3.54 2.07 8.81
CA GLU A 35 -3.15 1.11 7.80
C GLU A 35 -3.83 1.32 6.44
N VAL A 36 -5.07 1.86 6.42
CA VAL A 36 -5.76 2.17 5.17
C VAL A 36 -5.08 3.32 4.42
N ILE A 37 -4.71 4.38 5.13
CA ILE A 37 -3.98 5.52 4.55
C ILE A 37 -2.59 5.05 4.11
N CYS A 38 -1.87 4.34 4.99
CA CYS A 38 -0.54 3.82 4.70
C CYS A 38 -0.54 2.86 3.51
N LYS A 39 -1.58 2.03 3.33
CA LYS A 39 -1.72 1.17 2.16
C LYS A 39 -1.82 1.96 0.87
N SER A 40 -2.58 3.06 0.87
CA SER A 40 -2.68 3.96 -0.28
C SER A 40 -1.32 4.60 -0.59
N THR A 41 -0.65 5.16 0.43
CA THR A 41 0.69 5.74 0.31
C THR A 41 1.72 4.72 -0.19
N PHE A 42 1.76 3.54 0.42
CA PHE A 42 2.63 2.44 0.01
C PHE A 42 2.43 2.09 -1.46
N SER A 43 1.17 1.99 -1.91
CA SER A 43 0.85 1.64 -3.30
C SER A 43 1.34 2.71 -4.27
N GLN A 44 1.12 3.99 -3.97
CA GLN A 44 1.57 5.11 -4.80
C GLN A 44 3.10 5.17 -4.89
N GLU A 45 3.77 5.10 -3.75
CA GLU A 45 5.24 5.12 -3.69
C GLU A 45 5.85 3.88 -4.36
N MET A 46 5.23 2.71 -4.22
CA MET A 46 5.69 1.48 -4.85
C MET A 46 5.66 1.60 -6.38
N ILE A 47 4.58 2.18 -6.93
CA ILE A 47 4.50 2.47 -8.36
C ILE A 47 5.58 3.48 -8.77
N SER A 48 5.77 4.55 -8.01
CA SER A 48 6.81 5.56 -8.27
C SER A 48 8.22 4.95 -8.33
N LYS A 49 8.58 4.07 -7.37
CA LYS A 49 9.87 3.37 -7.39
C LYS A 49 9.96 2.37 -8.53
N GLN A 50 8.89 1.66 -8.87
CA GLN A 50 8.88 0.74 -10.01
C GLN A 50 9.12 1.47 -11.33
N MET A 51 8.49 2.64 -11.53
CA MET A 51 8.73 3.49 -12.70
C MET A 51 10.17 4.00 -12.74
N THR A 52 10.73 4.37 -11.59
CA THR A 52 12.13 4.80 -11.48
C THR A 52 13.09 3.67 -11.87
N PHE A 53 12.82 2.44 -11.40
CA PHE A 53 13.62 1.26 -11.69
C PHE A 53 13.52 0.82 -13.16
N SER A 54 12.32 0.83 -13.73
CA SER A 54 12.04 0.35 -15.09
C SER A 54 12.51 1.31 -16.18
N ASN A 55 12.59 2.61 -15.88
CA ASN A 55 13.03 3.61 -16.85
C ASN A 55 14.53 3.45 -17.18
N GLN A 56 14.82 3.02 -18.41
CA GLN A 56 16.19 2.82 -18.88
C GLN A 56 16.97 4.13 -19.13
N THR A 57 16.29 5.28 -19.21
CA THR A 57 16.98 6.58 -19.31
C THR A 57 17.56 7.04 -17.97
N ASN A 58 17.13 6.44 -16.85
CA ASN A 58 17.72 6.72 -15.54
C ASN A 58 19.10 6.07 -15.42
N GLN A 59 20.00 6.75 -14.69
CA GLN A 59 21.31 6.20 -14.34
C GLN A 59 21.16 4.87 -13.58
N GLN A 60 22.09 3.95 -13.82
CA GLN A 60 22.08 2.62 -13.17
C GLN A 60 22.05 2.71 -11.65
N THR A 61 22.74 3.68 -11.05
CA THR A 61 22.75 3.92 -9.60
C THR A 61 21.36 4.29 -9.07
N ILE A 62 20.65 5.20 -9.75
CA ILE A 62 19.28 5.61 -9.41
C ILE A 62 18.32 4.42 -9.50
N ARG A 63 18.45 3.62 -10.55
CA ARG A 63 17.65 2.41 -10.74
C ARG A 63 17.93 1.38 -9.64
N ARG A 64 19.20 1.21 -9.25
CA ARG A 64 19.60 0.31 -8.15
C ARG A 64 19.04 0.77 -6.81
N ILE A 65 19.07 2.08 -6.50
CA ILE A 65 18.49 2.61 -5.27
C ILE A 65 16.99 2.31 -5.22
N ALA A 66 16.27 2.53 -6.32
CA ALA A 66 14.84 2.22 -6.41
C ALA A 66 14.56 0.73 -6.18
N GLU A 67 15.33 -0.16 -6.82
CA GLU A 67 15.27 -1.61 -6.61
C GLU A 67 15.47 -1.98 -5.13
N ARG A 68 16.49 -1.41 -4.48
CA ARG A 68 16.79 -1.67 -3.07
C ARG A 68 15.68 -1.20 -2.13
N LYS A 69 15.14 0.00 -2.35
CA LYS A 69 13.99 0.51 -1.58
C LYS A 69 12.76 -0.39 -1.74
N ILE A 70 12.47 -0.86 -2.97
CA ILE A 70 11.37 -1.82 -3.22
C ILE A 70 11.59 -3.12 -2.46
N ALA A 71 12.78 -3.71 -2.56
CA ALA A 71 13.10 -4.98 -1.92
C ALA A 71 13.00 -4.89 -0.39
N ALA A 72 13.58 -3.83 0.20
CA ALA A 72 13.52 -3.57 1.63
C ALA A 72 12.07 -3.42 2.10
N ALA A 73 11.26 -2.61 1.41
CA ALA A 73 9.88 -2.37 1.79
C ALA A 73 9.00 -3.62 1.68
N ARG A 74 9.18 -4.44 0.62
CA ARG A 74 8.48 -5.72 0.46
C ARG A 74 8.84 -6.70 1.57
N LYS A 75 10.12 -6.75 1.95
CA LYS A 75 10.58 -7.57 3.06
C LYS A 75 9.95 -7.10 4.38
N THR A 76 9.97 -5.80 4.67
CA THR A 76 9.33 -5.25 5.88
C THR A 76 7.84 -5.60 5.94
N PHE A 77 7.10 -5.49 4.83
CA PHE A 77 5.70 -5.91 4.81
C PHE A 77 5.53 -7.40 5.07
N ALA A 78 6.36 -8.26 4.46
CA ALA A 78 6.31 -9.70 4.69
C ALA A 78 6.62 -10.08 6.15
N ASP A 79 7.54 -9.35 6.78
CA ASP A 79 7.97 -9.61 8.16
C ASP A 79 6.99 -9.05 9.20
N THR A 80 6.33 -7.91 8.92
CA THR A 80 5.50 -7.18 9.91
C THR A 80 3.99 -7.21 9.65
N GLY A 81 3.58 -7.41 8.39
CA GLY A 81 2.19 -7.24 7.94
C GLY A 81 1.68 -5.78 7.95
N SER A 82 2.52 -4.79 8.26
CA SER A 82 2.12 -3.37 8.34
C SER A 82 2.48 -2.61 7.06
N TYR A 83 1.48 -1.96 6.45
CA TYR A 83 1.72 -1.02 5.36
C TYR A 83 2.39 0.25 5.85
N CYS A 84 2.14 0.68 7.08
CA CYS A 84 2.80 1.86 7.63
C CYS A 84 4.31 1.66 7.78
N ASP A 85 4.74 0.51 8.29
CA ASP A 85 6.17 0.19 8.42
C ASP A 85 6.83 0.01 7.05
N ALA A 86 6.16 -0.70 6.14
CA ALA A 86 6.64 -0.88 4.78
C ALA A 86 6.72 0.44 3.99
N ALA A 87 5.74 1.33 4.13
CA ALA A 87 5.74 2.66 3.50
C ALA A 87 6.88 3.52 4.05
N HIS A 88 7.06 3.51 5.38
CA HIS A 88 8.16 4.24 6.00
C HIS A 88 9.50 3.78 5.41
N VAL A 89 9.77 2.48 5.40
CA VAL A 89 11.01 1.92 4.81
C VAL A 89 11.14 2.25 3.33
N LEU A 90 10.07 2.16 2.54
CA LEU A 90 10.11 2.50 1.11
C LEU A 90 10.57 3.94 0.85
N MET A 91 10.21 4.86 1.75
CA MET A 91 10.55 6.28 1.64
C MET A 91 11.95 6.57 2.18
N THR A 92 12.32 6.00 3.34
CA THR A 92 13.51 6.39 4.11
C THR A 92 14.70 5.46 3.98
N PHE A 93 14.54 4.24 3.47
CA PHE A 93 15.63 3.28 3.36
C PHE A 93 16.72 3.79 2.42
N GLU A 94 17.96 3.83 2.91
CA GLU A 94 19.14 4.14 2.11
C GLU A 94 20.08 2.92 2.08
N PRO A 95 20.42 2.39 0.89
CA PRO A 95 21.28 1.22 0.79
C PRO A 95 22.72 1.54 1.21
N GLU A 96 23.31 0.69 2.06
CA GLU A 96 24.71 0.80 2.50
C GLU A 96 25.72 0.68 1.34
N SER A 97 25.35 -0.06 0.29
CA SER A 97 26.17 -0.26 -0.90
C SER A 97 25.30 -0.40 -2.15
N LEU A 98 25.81 0.12 -3.27
CA LEU A 98 25.25 -0.03 -4.61
C LEU A 98 25.96 -1.11 -5.45
N SER A 99 26.91 -1.84 -4.85
CA SER A 99 27.50 -3.01 -5.49
C SER A 99 26.42 -4.04 -5.82
N GLY A 100 26.61 -4.75 -6.93
CA GLY A 100 25.76 -5.87 -7.29
C GLY A 100 25.74 -6.92 -6.16
N LYS A 101 24.55 -7.43 -5.86
CA LYS A 101 24.32 -8.58 -4.97
C LYS A 101 23.59 -9.66 -5.76
N ASP A 102 23.68 -10.90 -5.25
CA ASP A 102 22.94 -12.01 -5.83
C ASP A 102 21.43 -11.73 -5.85
N GLY A 103 20.81 -11.98 -7.00
CA GLY A 103 19.40 -11.70 -7.24
C GLY A 103 19.10 -10.28 -7.73
N ASP A 104 20.10 -9.40 -7.85
CA ASP A 104 19.91 -8.07 -8.44
C ASP A 104 19.64 -8.14 -9.94
N ALA A 105 18.85 -7.17 -10.41
CA ALA A 105 18.74 -6.87 -11.82
C ALA A 105 20.10 -6.45 -12.40
N GLN A 106 20.48 -7.12 -13.48
CA GLN A 106 21.64 -6.77 -14.28
C GLN A 106 21.26 -5.63 -15.24
N PHE A 107 21.94 -4.49 -15.13
CA PHE A 107 21.74 -3.38 -16.05
C PHE A 107 22.73 -3.53 -17.20
N ARG A 108 22.23 -3.50 -18.43
CA ARG A 108 23.08 -3.38 -19.62
C ARG A 108 23.58 -1.93 -19.70
N GLU A 109 24.84 -1.76 -20.06
CA GLU A 109 25.43 -0.47 -20.41
C GLU A 109 24.90 0.03 -21.76
#